data_AF-A0A2D6A1A2-F1
#
_entry.id   AF-A0A2D6A1A2-F1
#
_cell.length_a   1.000
_cell.length_b   1.000
_cell.length_c   1.000
_cell.angle_alpha   90.00
_cell.angle_beta   90.00
_cell.angle_gamma   90.00
#
_symmetry.space_group_name_H-M   'P 1'
#
loop_
_entity.id
_entity.type
_entity.pdbx_description
1 polymer ?
#
loop_
_entity_poly.entity_id
_entity_poly.type
_entity_poly.pdbx_seq_one_letter_code
_entity_poly.pdbx_strand_id
1 'polypeptide(L)'
;EEGIDIPAVPYGIFFEPVPSALRMIQRAGRIGRTEIGKVYMLVTKDTIDEKYFWVAKHKQARMEQLLDDLKEGLKGQKTLDSFK
;
A
#
# COMPACT_ATOMS: atom_id res chain seq x y z
N GLU A 1 -4.18 14.90 3.74
CA GLU A 1 -4.37 13.85 4.77
C GLU A 1 -5.78 13.85 5.39
N GLU A 2 -6.71 14.72 4.96
CA GLU A 2 -8.13 14.61 5.33
C GLU A 2 -8.99 14.04 4.20
N GLY A 3 -10.20 13.57 4.55
CA GLY A 3 -11.16 12.77 3.79
C GLY A 3 -11.70 13.37 2.49
N ILE A 4 -10.84 13.85 1.60
CA ILE A 4 -11.20 14.14 0.22
C ILE A 4 -11.32 12.81 -0.54
N ASP A 5 -12.54 12.52 -0.97
CA ASP A 5 -12.83 11.52 -1.98
C ASP A 5 -12.48 12.13 -3.33
N ILE A 6 -11.31 11.76 -3.87
CA ILE A 6 -10.90 12.23 -5.19
C ILE A 6 -11.68 11.38 -6.21
N PRO A 7 -12.51 11.98 -7.08
CA PRO A 7 -13.17 11.23 -8.14
C PRO A 7 -12.12 10.45 -8.94
N ALA A 8 -12.43 9.22 -9.36
CA ALA A 8 -11.47 8.25 -9.87
C ALA A 8 -10.50 8.86 -10.89
N VAL A 9 -9.32 9.24 -10.41
CA VAL A 9 -8.24 9.73 -11.26
C VAL A 9 -7.38 8.55 -11.71
N PRO A 10 -6.97 8.49 -12.98
CA PRO A 10 -6.07 7.45 -13.48
C PRO A 10 -4.62 7.69 -13.02
N TYR A 11 -4.28 8.88 -12.51
CA TYR A 11 -2.93 9.24 -12.11
C TYR A 11 -2.92 9.99 -10.78
N GLY A 12 -2.01 9.64 -9.88
CA GLY A 12 -1.68 10.45 -8.70
C GLY A 12 -0.19 10.69 -8.58
N ILE A 13 0.19 11.94 -8.31
CA ILE A 13 1.58 12.36 -8.12
C ILE A 13 1.72 12.85 -6.68
N PHE A 14 2.64 12.27 -5.93
CA PHE A 14 2.89 12.62 -4.53
C PHE A 14 4.31 13.18 -4.37
N PHE A 15 4.43 14.31 -3.66
CA PHE A 15 5.68 15.05 -3.44
C PHE A 15 6.25 14.90 -2.01
N GLU A 16 5.63 14.09 -1.16
CA GLU A 16 6.08 13.87 0.21
C GLU A 16 6.17 12.36 0.49
N PRO A 17 7.38 11.77 0.47
CA PRO A 17 7.55 10.38 0.86
C PRO A 17 7.37 10.27 2.38
N VAL A 18 6.20 9.78 2.80
CA VAL A 18 5.94 9.44 4.20
C VAL A 18 6.47 8.03 4.46
N PRO A 19 7.27 7.76 5.52
CA PRO A 19 7.86 6.44 5.80
C PRO A 19 6.84 5.41 6.36
N SER A 20 5.63 5.41 5.82
CA SER A 20 4.50 4.56 6.18
C SER A 20 3.96 3.84 4.95
N ALA A 21 4.17 2.52 4.92
CA ALA A 21 3.63 1.63 3.88
C ALA A 21 2.09 1.71 3.82
N LEU A 22 1.44 1.80 4.98
CA LEU A 22 -0.03 1.91 5.06
C LEU A 22 -0.52 3.20 4.38
N ARG A 23 0.10 4.35 4.65
CA ARG A 23 -0.29 5.61 4.01
C ARG A 23 -0.05 5.57 2.50
N MET A 24 1.01 4.91 2.04
CA MET A 24 1.27 4.72 0.61
C MET A 24 0.19 3.88 -0.07
N ILE A 25 -0.21 2.76 0.54
CA ILE A 25 -1.28 1.88 0.05
C ILE A 25 -2.64 2.58 0.08
N GLN A 26 -2.96 3.29 1.17
CA GLN A 26 -4.23 4.03 1.27
C GLN A 26 -4.33 5.15 0.24
N ARG A 27 -3.21 5.85 -0.05
CA ARG A 27 -3.15 6.86 -1.11
C ARG A 27 -3.34 6.22 -2.48
N ALA A 28 -2.72 5.07 -2.74
CA ALA A 28 -2.92 4.32 -3.97
C ALA A 28 -4.38 3.82 -4.11
N GLY A 29 -5.00 3.33 -3.03
CA GLY A 29 -6.40 2.89 -3.05
C GLY A 29 -7.43 4.01 -3.19
N ARG A 30 -7.02 5.28 -3.10
CA ARG A 30 -7.84 6.44 -3.49
C ARG A 30 -7.78 6.75 -4.99
N ILE A 31 -6.91 6.06 -5.73
CA ILE A 31 -6.67 6.25 -7.17
C ILE A 31 -7.11 4.95 -7.88
N GLY A 32 -7.64 5.05 -9.10
CA GLY A 32 -7.93 3.86 -9.90
C GLY A 32 -9.03 2.93 -9.36
N ARG A 33 -10.07 3.48 -8.70
CA ARG A 33 -11.23 2.70 -8.26
C ARG A 33 -12.06 2.10 -9.40
N THR A 34 -12.04 2.75 -10.57
CA THR A 34 -12.85 2.38 -11.75
C THR A 34 -12.00 1.82 -12.90
N GLU A 35 -10.72 2.20 -12.97
CA GLU A 35 -9.77 1.82 -14.02
C GLU A 35 -8.35 1.69 -13.43
N ILE A 36 -7.42 1.03 -14.12
CA ILE A 36 -6.03 0.88 -13.65
C ILE A 36 -5.39 2.26 -13.44
N GLY A 37 -5.16 2.63 -12.18
CA GLY A 37 -4.49 3.86 -11.80
C GLY A 37 -2.97 3.70 -11.70
N LYS A 38 -2.21 4.76 -11.99
CA LYS A 38 -0.76 4.82 -11.73
C LYS A 38 -0.45 5.85 -10.64
N VAL A 39 0.45 5.47 -9.75
CA VAL A 39 0.95 6.34 -8.68
C VAL A 39 2.41 6.66 -8.96
N TYR A 40 2.72 7.94 -9.08
CA TYR A 40 4.09 8.45 -9.17
C TYR A 40 4.47 9.09 -7.84
N MET A 41 5.62 8.69 -7.31
CA MET A 41 6.21 9.31 -6.13
C MET A 41 7.44 10.08 -6.57
N LEU A 42 7.44 11.38 -6.30
CA LEU A 42 8.58 12.23 -6.55
C LEU A 42 9.42 12.25 -5.29
N VAL A 43 10.69 11.92 -5.47
CA VAL A 43 11.66 11.74 -4.40
C VAL A 43 12.85 12.64 -4.73
N THR A 44 13.20 13.51 -3.79
CA THR A 44 14.38 14.37 -3.94
C THR A 44 15.63 13.52 -3.75
N LYS A 45 16.56 13.59 -4.69
CA LYS A 45 17.80 12.82 -4.62
C LYS A 45 18.74 13.34 -3.54
N ASP A 46 19.54 12.44 -2.97
CA ASP A 46 20.54 12.76 -1.93
C ASP A 46 19.97 13.44 -0.67
N THR A 47 18.65 13.33 -0.44
CA THR A 47 18.00 13.84 0.76
C THR A 47 17.43 12.70 1.61
N ILE A 48 16.85 13.08 2.75
CA ILE A 48 16.11 12.15 3.61
C ILE A 48 14.92 11.50 2.90
N ASP A 49 14.41 12.11 1.83
CA ASP A 49 13.30 11.62 1.02
C ASP A 49 13.60 10.25 0.43
N GLU A 50 14.83 10.01 -0.05
CA GLU A 50 15.25 8.70 -0.56
C GLU A 50 15.18 7.64 0.54
N LYS A 51 15.70 7.96 1.72
CA LYS A 51 15.68 7.03 2.87
C LYS A 51 14.24 6.68 3.24
N TYR A 52 13.35 7.67 3.27
CA TYR A 52 11.93 7.44 3.57
C TYR A 52 11.23 6.61 2.51
N PHE A 53 11.51 6.85 1.23
CA PHE A 53 11.01 6.04 0.13
C PHE A 53 11.43 4.57 0.28
N TRP A 54 12.72 4.30 0.51
CA TRP A 54 13.23 2.94 0.69
C TRP A 54 12.65 2.29 1.94
N VAL A 55 12.59 2.98 3.08
CA VAL A 55 11.97 2.45 4.31
C VAL A 55 10.50 2.09 4.08
N ALA A 56 9.72 2.93 3.39
CA ALA A 56 8.33 2.63 3.06
C ALA A 56 8.21 1.38 2.16
N LYS A 57 9.07 1.28 1.13
CA LYS A 57 9.12 0.11 0.23
C LYS A 57 9.44 -1.19 0.95
N HIS A 58 10.44 -1.19 1.83
CA HIS A 58 10.78 -2.39 2.61
C HIS A 58 9.68 -2.78 3.60
N LYS A 59 9.04 -1.80 4.26
CA LYS A 59 7.89 -2.05 5.14
C LYS A 59 6.71 -2.64 4.38
N GLN A 60 6.45 -2.17 3.15
CA GLN A 60 5.41 -2.72 2.29
C GLN A 60 5.70 -4.18 1.93
N ALA A 61 6.91 -4.48 1.44
CA ALA A 61 7.29 -5.84 1.07
C ALA A 61 7.18 -6.83 2.25
N ARG A 62 7.61 -6.41 3.44
CA ARG A 62 7.45 -7.22 4.67
C ARG A 62 5.99 -7.46 5.02
N MET A 63 5.12 -6.48 4.80
CA MET A 63 3.68 -6.63 5.04
C MET A 63 3.05 -7.62 4.06
N GLU A 64 3.43 -7.56 2.78
CA GLU A 64 2.98 -8.52 1.75
C GLU A 64 3.40 -9.95 2.13
N GLN A 65 4.67 -10.16 2.52
CA GLN A 65 5.16 -11.46 3.01
C GLN A 65 4.35 -11.98 4.20
N LEU A 66 4.12 -11.13 5.21
CA LEU A 66 3.34 -11.52 6.39
C LEU A 66 1.91 -11.93 6.04
N LEU A 67 1.29 -11.24 5.07
CA LEU A 67 -0.05 -11.59 4.60
C LEU A 67 -0.08 -12.93 3.88
N ASP A 68 0.95 -13.24 3.10
CA ASP A 68 1.05 -14.52 2.40
C ASP A 68 1.31 -15.67 3.38
N ASP A 69 2.20 -15.49 4.36
CA ASP A 69 2.41 -16.45 5.45
C ASP A 69 1.11 -16.72 6.23
N LEU A 70 0.34 -15.67 6.51
CA LEU A 70 -0.95 -15.79 7.19
C LEU A 70 -1.96 -16.57 6.35
N LYS A 71 -2.05 -16.30 5.04
CA LYS A 71 -2.93 -17.04 4.13
C LYS A 71 -2.57 -18.52 4.09
N GLU A 72 -1.29 -18.86 4.01
CA GLU A 72 -0.86 -20.26 4.02
C GLU A 72 -1.18 -20.93 5.36
N GLY A 73 -0.98 -20.24 6.49
CA GLY A 73 -1.37 -20.74 7.80
C GLY A 73 -2.89 -20.97 7.95
N LEU A 74 -3.71 -20.12 7.32
CA LEU A 74 -5.17 -20.22 7.34
C LEU A 74 -5.70 -21.36 6.47
N LYS A 75 -5.00 -21.79 5.40
CA LYS A 75 -5.41 -22.94 4.57
C LYS A 75 -5.47 -24.26 5.35
N GLY A 76 -4.70 -24.37 6.44
CA GLY A 76 -4.71 -25.54 7.32
C GLY A 76 -5.77 -25.50 8.43
N GLN A 77 -6.47 -24.38 8.61
CA GLN A 77 -7.53 -24.27 9.62
C GLN A 77 -8.85 -24.80 9.07
N LYS A 78 -9.48 -25.67 9.86
CA LYS A 78 -10.86 -26.09 9.69
C LYS A 78 -11.78 -24.87 9.66
N THR A 79 -12.44 -24.63 8.54
CA THR A 79 -13.43 -23.56 8.42
C THR A 79 -14.61 -23.83 9.35
N LEU A 80 -15.34 -22.78 9.73
CA LEU A 80 -16.56 -22.89 10.56
C LEU A 80 -17.57 -23.90 9.98
N ASP A 81 -17.56 -24.11 8.66
CA ASP A 81 -18.40 -25.09 7.97
C ASP A 81 -18.06 -26.55 8.32
N SER A 82 -16.86 -26.83 8.82
CA SER A 82 -16.43 -28.19 9.22
C SER A 82 -16.88 -28.61 10.63
N PHE A 83 -17.58 -27.73 11.34
CA PHE A 83 -18.16 -27.98 12.66
C PHE A 83 -19.69 -28.16 12.65
N LYS A 84 -20.31 -28.14 11.46
CA LYS A 84 -21.73 -28.52 11.25
C LYS A 84 -21.83 -30.02 10.99
#